data_AF-A0A2E8CBM5-F1
#
_entry.id   AF-A0A2E8CBM5-F1
#
_cell.length_a   1.000
_cell.length_b   1.000
_cell.length_c   1.000
_cell.angle_alpha   90.00
_cell.angle_beta   90.00
_cell.angle_gamma   90.00
#
_symmetry.space_group_name_H-M   'P 1'
#
loop_
_entity.id
_entity.type
_entity.pdbx_description
1 polymer ?
#
loop_
_entity_poly.entity_id
_entity_poly.type
_entity_poly.pdbx_seq_one_letter_code
_entity_poly.pdbx_strand_id
1 'polypeptide(L)'
;MMFFDDNVYSLSTGNEIGQRLSIVAKKNNILLMICDQCALRRGMATGDFSQCGTGEVTAKNTVDGVVAGCFPQLYGALSANMPDQIITL
;
A
#
# COMPACT_ATOMS: atom_id res chain seq x y z
N MET A 1 -3.69 2.05 -6.10
CA MET A 1 -2.25 2.07 -6.40
C MET A 1 -1.55 1.16 -5.41
N MET A 2 -0.69 0.28 -5.91
CA MET A 2 0.04 -0.71 -5.14
C MET A 2 1.53 -0.41 -5.22
N PHE A 3 2.21 -0.36 -4.08
CA PHE A 3 3.63 -0.04 -3.96
C PHE A 3 4.38 -1.26 -3.40
N PHE A 4 5.43 -1.70 -4.08
CA PHE A 4 6.26 -2.86 -3.69
C PHE A 4 7.75 -2.57 -3.92
N ASP A 5 8.60 -3.45 -3.44
CA ASP A 5 10.06 -3.28 -3.38
C ASP A 5 10.47 -1.95 -2.73
N ASP A 6 11.34 -1.16 -3.36
CA ASP A 6 11.81 0.11 -2.81
C ASP A 6 10.82 1.26 -3.03
N ASN A 7 9.86 1.12 -3.95
CA ASN A 7 8.82 2.13 -4.17
C ASN A 7 7.95 2.35 -2.91
N VAL A 8 7.97 1.42 -1.96
CA VAL A 8 7.30 1.59 -0.66
C VAL A 8 7.79 2.82 0.11
N TYR A 9 9.06 3.25 -0.08
CA TYR A 9 9.61 4.43 0.57
C TYR A 9 8.94 5.74 0.12
N SER A 10 8.30 5.75 -1.05
CA SER A 10 7.50 6.91 -1.48
C SER A 10 6.29 7.15 -0.57
N LEU A 11 5.85 6.13 0.17
CA LEU A 11 4.73 6.22 1.10
C LEU A 11 5.16 6.45 2.55
N SER A 12 6.46 6.62 2.84
CA SER A 12 6.94 6.77 4.22
C SER A 12 6.46 8.08 4.87
N THR A 13 6.31 8.07 6.19
CA THR A 13 6.00 9.30 6.95
C THR A 13 7.07 10.35 6.69
N GLY A 14 6.64 11.57 6.36
CA GLY A 14 7.54 12.70 6.05
C GLY A 14 7.99 12.77 4.59
N ASN A 15 7.63 11.81 3.74
CA ASN A 15 7.90 11.89 2.31
C ASN A 15 6.96 12.90 1.62
N GLU A 16 7.52 13.92 0.95
CA GLU A 16 6.74 14.97 0.28
C GLU A 16 5.82 14.41 -0.82
N ILE A 17 6.33 13.44 -1.61
CA ILE A 17 5.55 12.81 -2.70
C ILE A 17 4.40 12.00 -2.09
N GLY A 18 4.68 11.22 -1.05
CA GLY A 18 3.66 10.45 -0.34
C GLY A 18 2.55 11.32 0.25
N GLN A 19 2.91 12.46 0.86
CA GLN A 19 1.92 13.39 1.43
C GLN A 19 1.02 14.01 0.35
N ARG A 20 1.60 14.41 -0.78
CA ARG A 20 0.81 14.91 -1.92
C ARG A 20 -0.09 13.81 -2.47
N LEU A 21 0.40 12.58 -2.53
CA LEU A 21 -0.35 11.44 -3.01
C LEU A 21 -1.52 11.08 -2.09
N SER A 22 -1.34 11.11 -0.76
CA SER A 22 -2.41 10.80 0.19
C SER A 22 -3.57 11.79 0.11
N ILE A 23 -3.29 13.07 -0.12
CA ILE A 23 -4.32 14.11 -0.36
C ILE A 23 -5.13 13.78 -1.62
N VAL A 24 -4.46 13.48 -2.73
CA VAL A 24 -5.11 13.11 -4.00
C VAL A 24 -5.92 11.82 -3.84
N ALA A 25 -5.36 10.84 -3.15
CA ALA A 25 -5.98 9.55 -2.93
C ALA A 25 -7.28 9.70 -2.12
N LYS A 26 -7.23 10.45 -1.02
CA LYS A 26 -8.41 10.75 -0.20
C LYS A 26 -9.48 11.50 -0.98
N LYS A 27 -9.10 12.49 -1.79
CA LYS A 27 -10.04 13.29 -2.60
C LYS A 27 -10.75 12.46 -3.67
N ASN A 28 -10.05 11.51 -4.28
CA ASN A 28 -10.55 10.75 -5.43
C ASN A 28 -10.91 9.30 -5.10
N ASN A 29 -10.97 8.94 -3.81
CA ASN A 29 -11.23 7.58 -3.36
C ASN A 29 -10.30 6.53 -3.99
N ILE A 30 -9.00 6.84 -4.05
CA ILE A 30 -7.98 5.93 -4.59
C ILE A 30 -7.38 5.12 -3.44
N LEU A 31 -7.38 3.80 -3.59
CA LEU A 31 -6.67 2.89 -2.68
C LEU A 31 -5.16 3.17 -2.73
N LEU A 32 -4.52 3.35 -1.57
CA LEU A 32 -3.06 3.29 -1.43
C LEU A 32 -2.70 2.02 -0.67
N MET A 33 -2.02 1.08 -1.33
CA MET A 33 -1.59 -0.17 -0.72
C MET A 33 -0.07 -0.31 -0.77
N ILE A 34 0.52 -0.71 0.35
CA ILE A 34 1.93 -1.07 0.47
C ILE A 34 2.04 -2.60 0.57
N CYS A 35 2.99 -3.20 -0.15
CA CYS A 35 3.27 -4.62 -0.06
C CYS A 35 3.68 -4.99 1.37
N ASP A 36 2.92 -5.90 1.98
CA ASP A 36 3.15 -6.38 3.35
C ASP A 36 4.58 -6.88 3.58
N GLN A 37 5.09 -7.75 2.73
CA GLN A 37 6.42 -8.33 2.87
C GLN A 37 7.52 -7.27 2.67
N CYS A 38 7.36 -6.38 1.69
CA CYS A 38 8.32 -5.31 1.43
C CYS A 38 8.35 -4.30 2.59
N ALA A 39 7.17 -3.98 3.14
CA ALA A 39 7.01 -3.08 4.27
C ALA A 39 7.59 -3.64 5.56
N LEU A 40 7.36 -4.93 5.87
CA LEU A 40 7.92 -5.59 7.04
C LEU A 40 9.46 -5.57 7.03
N ARG A 41 10.09 -5.91 5.90
CA ARG A 41 11.56 -5.87 5.74
C ARG A 41 12.15 -4.47 5.99
N ARG A 42 11.36 -3.41 5.78
CA ARG A 42 11.79 -2.01 5.84
C ARG A 42 11.27 -1.27 7.08
N GLY A 43 10.65 -1.98 8.03
CA GLY A 43 10.10 -1.37 9.24
C GLY A 43 8.90 -0.45 9.00
N MET A 44 8.19 -0.64 7.88
CA MET A 44 7.00 0.12 7.46
C MET A 44 5.69 -0.66 7.64
N ALA A 45 5.73 -1.79 8.34
CA ALA A 45 4.55 -2.50 8.78
C ALA A 45 4.76 -3.16 10.15
N THR A 46 3.65 -3.48 10.82
CA THR A 46 3.57 -4.32 12.02
C THR A 46 2.93 -5.66 11.62
N GLY A 47 3.54 -6.76 12.06
CA GLY A 47 3.12 -8.13 11.76
C GLY A 47 4.33 -9.05 11.64
N ASP A 48 4.11 -10.26 11.15
CA ASP A 48 5.11 -11.29 10.89
C ASP A 48 5.09 -11.73 9.41
N PHE A 49 6.21 -12.28 8.93
CA PHE A 49 6.31 -12.79 7.56
C PHE A 49 5.31 -13.90 7.23
N SER A 50 4.91 -14.71 8.21
CA SER A 50 3.87 -15.74 8.07
C SER A 50 2.48 -15.15 7.81
N GLN A 51 2.27 -13.87 8.11
CA GLN A 51 1.01 -13.14 7.90
C GLN A 51 0.94 -12.43 6.54
N CYS A 52 2.01 -12.46 5.75
CA CYS A 52 1.98 -11.89 4.41
C CYS A 52 0.95 -12.61 3.53
N GLY A 53 0.09 -11.86 2.85
CA GLY A 53 -1.00 -12.36 2.01
C GLY A 53 -2.27 -12.76 2.76
N THR A 54 -2.28 -12.78 4.10
CA THR A 54 -3.49 -13.06 4.89
C THR A 54 -4.36 -11.82 5.10
N GLY A 55 -3.76 -10.63 4.99
CA GLY A 55 -4.41 -9.35 5.28
C GLY A 55 -4.32 -8.94 6.76
N GLU A 56 -3.53 -9.64 7.57
CA GLU A 56 -3.32 -9.32 8.99
C GLU A 56 -2.21 -8.30 9.24
N VAL A 57 -1.27 -8.15 8.28
CA VAL A 57 -0.19 -7.16 8.37
C VAL A 57 -0.78 -5.75 8.27
N THR A 58 -0.33 -4.85 9.15
CA THR A 58 -0.81 -3.46 9.21
C THR A 58 0.31 -2.48 8.87
N ALA A 59 0.03 -1.48 8.02
CA ALA A 59 1.00 -0.44 7.67
C ALA A 59 1.36 0.42 8.90
N LYS A 60 2.63 0.83 9.00
CA LYS A 60 3.13 1.76 10.02
C LYS A 60 4.19 2.66 9.40
N ASN A 61 4.45 3.82 10.00
CA ASN A 61 5.46 4.76 9.49
C ASN A 61 5.20 5.15 8.01
N THR A 62 3.93 5.20 7.62
CA THR A 62 3.47 5.63 6.30
C THR A 62 2.70 6.94 6.38
N VAL A 63 2.41 7.53 5.22
CA VAL A 63 1.42 8.61 5.10
C VAL A 63 0.00 8.10 5.34
N ASP A 64 -0.92 9.02 5.60
CA ASP A 64 -2.32 8.71 5.91
C ASP A 64 -3.02 7.91 4.80
N GLY A 65 -3.87 6.97 5.20
CA GLY A 65 -4.72 6.20 4.29
C GLY A 65 -4.03 5.04 3.57
N VAL A 66 -2.75 4.77 3.88
CA VAL A 66 -2.05 3.59 3.37
C VAL A 66 -2.47 2.34 4.14
N VAL A 67 -2.81 1.27 3.43
CA VAL A 67 -3.06 -0.06 3.98
C VAL A 67 -1.97 -1.03 3.56
N ALA A 68 -1.68 -2.05 4.36
CA ALA A 68 -0.77 -3.12 3.98
C ALA A 68 -1.55 -4.30 3.39
N GLY A 69 -0.96 -4.98 2.40
CA GLY A 69 -1.53 -6.17 1.81
C GLY A 69 -0.69 -6.74 0.68
N CYS A 70 -1.16 -7.84 0.10
CA CYS A 70 -0.58 -8.45 -1.09
C CYS A 70 -1.63 -8.51 -2.20
N PHE A 71 -1.33 -9.20 -3.30
CA PHE A 71 -2.23 -9.34 -4.44
C PHE A 71 -3.64 -9.84 -4.09
N PRO A 72 -3.85 -10.82 -3.18
CA PRO A 72 -5.20 -11.22 -2.78
C PRO A 72 -6.04 -10.07 -2.21
N GLN A 73 -5.44 -9.23 -1.36
CA GLN A 73 -6.11 -8.06 -0.79
C GLN A 73 -6.37 -6.98 -1.85
N LEU A 74 -5.42 -6.78 -2.78
CA LEU A 74 -5.60 -5.85 -3.89
C LEU A 74 -6.78 -6.27 -4.78
N TYR A 75 -6.83 -7.54 -5.18
CA TYR A 75 -7.93 -8.05 -6.00
C TYR A 75 -9.26 -8.02 -5.24
N GLY A 76 -9.26 -8.34 -3.94
CA GLY A 76 -10.43 -8.21 -3.08
C GLY A 76 -10.97 -6.78 -3.07
N ALA A 77 -10.09 -5.79 -2.89
CA ALA A 77 -10.45 -4.37 -2.86
C ALA A 77 -10.96 -3.84 -4.21
N LEU A 78 -10.48 -4.40 -5.34
CA LEU A 78 -10.87 -3.98 -6.69
C LEU A 78 -12.00 -4.82 -7.29
N SER A 79 -12.47 -5.86 -6.61
CA SER A 79 -13.41 -6.84 -7.16
C SER A 79 -14.73 -6.25 -7.68
N ALA A 80 -15.21 -5.16 -7.09
CA ALA A 80 -16.43 -4.47 -7.53
C ALA A 80 -16.22 -3.55 -8.74
N ASN A 81 -14.98 -3.18 -9.04
CA ASN A 81 -14.61 -2.32 -10.17
C ASN A 81 -13.18 -2.64 -10.61
N MET A 82 -13.05 -3.72 -11.38
CA MET A 82 -11.75 -4.20 -11.85
C MET A 82 -11.09 -3.18 -12.79
N PRO A 83 -9.77 -3.01 -12.74
CA PRO A 83 -9.08 -2.07 -13.60
C PRO A 83 -9.07 -2.55 -15.06
N ASP A 84 -9.41 -1.65 -16.00
CA ASP A 84 -9.27 -1.92 -17.44
C ASP A 84 -7.81 -1.91 -17.90
N GLN A 85 -6.94 -1.22 -17.16
CA GLN A 85 -5.53 -1.03 -17.50
C GLN A 85 -4.65 -1.16 -16.27
N ILE A 86 -3.46 -1.72 -16.49
CA ILE A 86 -2.39 -1.78 -15.49
C ILE A 86 -1.22 -0.98 -16.04
N ILE A 87 -0.82 0.05 -15.29
CA ILE A 87 0.34 0.89 -15.60
C ILE A 87 1.38 0.65 -14.49
N THR A 88 2.58 0.24 -14.88
CA THR A 88 3.71 0.01 -13.98
C THR A 88 4.72 1.14 -14.14
N LEU A 89 5.24 1.65 -13.02
CA LEU A 89 6.20 2.75 -12.95
C LEU A 89 7.43 2.33 -12.12
#